data_AF-A0A9P6WV97-F1
#
_entry.id   AF-A0A9P6WV97-F1
#
_cell.length_a   1.000
_cell.length_b   1.000
_cell.length_c   1.000
_cell.angle_alpha   90.00
_cell.angle_beta   90.00
_cell.angle_gamma   90.00
#
_symmetry.space_group_name_H-M   'P 1'
#
loop_
_entity.id
_entity.type
_entity.pdbx_description
1 polymer ?
#
loop_
_entity_poly.entity_id
_entity_poly.type
_entity_poly.pdbx_seq_one_letter_code
_entity_poly.pdbx_strand_id
1 'polypeptide(L)'
;MTNSSETDIRIIQALSDIVKQNRYAAMQSMRIIYNYDPSTNIELWLRLFDAKADRLGLDELMKIDQLPSYLPVNMAQWILSNSLLDTWTKIKKALIDTFGIPVAQQKQTCRAKLESLRQGNLPSRQFKASFEAIVQELPEGVTLPAELLRSIYMCAMNPRLLEKIIGQISSSSTWINVADKAIAMDEVLLADPRLAAALF
;
A
#
# COMPACT_ATOMS: atom_id res chain seq x y z
N MET A 1 15.30 -6.54 52.02
CA MET A 1 13.92 -6.44 51.48
C MET A 1 13.96 -6.10 49.97
N THR A 2 14.59 -6.93 49.15
CA THR A 2 14.84 -6.65 47.71
C THR A 2 14.28 -7.71 46.74
N ASN A 3 13.83 -8.86 47.24
CA ASN A 3 13.34 -9.97 46.41
C ASN A 3 11.99 -9.73 45.72
N SER A 4 11.20 -8.75 46.15
CA SER A 4 9.86 -8.51 45.56
C SER A 4 9.95 -8.00 44.13
N SER A 5 10.83 -7.02 43.87
CA SER A 5 10.90 -6.38 42.54
C SER A 5 11.40 -7.31 41.43
N GLU A 6 12.32 -8.22 41.74
CA GLU A 6 12.87 -9.15 40.76
C GLU A 6 11.85 -10.24 40.39
N THR A 7 11.00 -10.61 41.35
CA THR A 7 9.91 -11.58 41.13
C THR A 7 8.82 -10.94 40.27
N ASP A 8 8.47 -9.68 40.53
CA ASP A 8 7.49 -8.93 39.74
C ASP A 8 7.94 -8.74 38.29
N ILE A 9 9.22 -8.44 38.05
CA ILE A 9 9.79 -8.34 36.70
C ILE A 9 9.67 -9.67 35.95
N ARG A 10 10.01 -10.79 36.60
CA ARG A 10 9.90 -12.14 35.99
C ARG A 10 8.46 -12.52 35.67
N ILE A 11 7.51 -12.17 36.54
CA ILE A 11 6.08 -12.42 36.31
C ILE A 11 5.59 -11.60 35.11
N ILE A 12 5.96 -10.32 35.02
CA ILE A 12 5.59 -9.46 33.88
C ILE A 12 6.16 -10.00 32.57
N GLN A 13 7.41 -10.47 32.56
CA GLN A 13 8.02 -11.10 31.40
C GLN A 13 7.33 -12.38 30.99
N ALA A 14 7.07 -13.29 31.93
CA ALA A 14 6.37 -14.54 31.66
C ALA A 14 4.95 -14.29 31.10
N LEU A 15 4.22 -13.31 31.65
CA LEU A 15 2.90 -12.93 31.13
C LEU A 15 3.00 -12.32 29.72
N SER A 16 3.99 -11.47 29.46
CA SER A 16 4.26 -10.95 28.12
C SER A 16 4.54 -12.08 27.11
N ASP A 17 5.34 -13.07 27.50
CA ASP A 17 5.69 -14.19 26.63
C ASP A 17 4.49 -15.11 26.36
N ILE A 18 3.66 -15.38 27.39
CA ILE A 18 2.39 -16.11 27.22
C ILE A 18 1.44 -15.38 26.28
N VAL A 19 1.31 -14.05 26.42
CA VAL A 19 0.46 -13.23 25.54
C VAL A 19 0.99 -13.27 24.11
N LYS A 20 2.30 -13.14 23.90
CA LYS A 20 2.93 -13.28 22.57
C LYS A 20 2.67 -14.64 21.96
N GLN A 21 2.83 -15.71 22.73
CA GLN A 21 2.68 -17.08 22.24
C GLN A 21 1.22 -17.43 21.93
N ASN A 22 0.27 -17.00 22.77
CA ASN A 22 -1.17 -17.15 22.49
C ASN A 22 -1.59 -16.35 21.26
N ARG A 23 -1.06 -15.13 21.09
CA ARG A 23 -1.29 -14.33 19.88
C ARG A 23 -0.73 -15.06 18.66
N TYR A 24 0.49 -15.57 18.74
CA TYR A 24 1.13 -16.31 17.65
C TYR A 24 0.32 -17.55 17.24
N ALA A 25 -0.14 -18.35 18.21
CA ALA A 25 -0.99 -19.52 17.96
C ALA A 25 -2.34 -19.13 17.32
N ALA A 26 -2.97 -18.04 17.77
CA ALA A 26 -4.20 -17.52 17.17
C ALA A 26 -3.98 -16.94 15.77
N MET A 27 -2.77 -16.46 15.45
CA MET A 27 -2.43 -15.90 14.15
C MET A 27 -1.98 -16.96 13.15
N GLN A 28 -1.49 -18.13 13.58
CA GLN A 28 -1.20 -19.24 12.65
C GLN A 28 -2.45 -19.71 11.89
N SER A 29 -3.65 -19.51 12.45
CA SER A 29 -4.92 -19.78 11.79
C SER A 29 -5.53 -18.57 11.06
N MET A 30 -4.99 -17.36 11.27
CA MET A 30 -5.49 -16.12 10.68
C MET A 30 -4.50 -15.56 9.66
N ARG A 31 -4.84 -15.64 8.36
CA ARG A 31 -4.00 -15.03 7.31
C ARG A 31 -3.93 -13.50 7.48
N ILE A 32 -2.70 -12.99 7.51
CA ILE A 32 -2.38 -11.55 7.61
C ILE A 32 -2.87 -10.82 6.35
N ILE A 33 -2.47 -11.34 5.17
CA ILE A 33 -2.87 -10.86 3.84
C ILE A 33 -3.09 -12.04 2.87
N TYR A 34 -3.36 -11.74 1.60
CA TYR A 34 -3.45 -12.73 0.53
C TYR A 34 -2.07 -13.30 0.15
N ASN A 35 -2.06 -14.50 -0.44
CA ASN A 35 -0.83 -15.11 -0.97
C ASN A 35 -0.19 -14.24 -2.05
N TYR A 36 1.13 -14.27 -2.12
CA TYR A 36 1.85 -13.62 -3.20
C TYR A 36 1.54 -14.30 -4.54
N ASP A 37 1.17 -13.49 -5.52
CA ASP A 37 1.00 -13.90 -6.92
C ASP A 37 2.23 -13.41 -7.71
N PRO A 38 3.00 -14.29 -8.37
CA PRO A 38 4.16 -13.92 -9.18
C PRO A 38 3.89 -12.90 -10.30
N SER A 39 2.64 -12.70 -10.69
CA SER A 39 2.25 -11.67 -11.66
C SER A 39 2.15 -10.26 -11.05
N THR A 40 2.28 -10.14 -9.73
CA THR A 40 2.17 -8.87 -9.00
C THR A 40 3.54 -8.34 -8.57
N ASN A 41 3.61 -7.04 -8.26
CA ASN A 41 4.85 -6.44 -7.77
C ASN A 41 5.16 -6.93 -6.34
N ILE A 42 6.21 -7.74 -6.20
CA ILE A 42 6.66 -8.29 -4.91
C ILE A 42 7.01 -7.23 -3.87
N GLU A 43 7.55 -6.08 -4.29
CA GLU A 43 7.90 -5.00 -3.37
C GLU A 43 6.65 -4.36 -2.76
N LEU A 44 5.61 -4.14 -3.58
CA LEU A 44 4.32 -3.68 -3.08
C LEU A 44 3.70 -4.71 -2.14
N TRP A 45 3.70 -5.99 -2.54
CA TRP A 45 3.16 -7.07 -1.71
C TRP A 45 3.88 -7.17 -0.35
N LEU A 46 5.21 -7.09 -0.34
CA LEU A 46 6.02 -7.09 0.88
C LEU A 46 5.72 -5.88 1.77
N ARG A 47 5.53 -4.68 1.21
CA ARG A 47 5.11 -3.49 1.98
C ARG A 47 3.74 -3.68 2.63
N LEU A 48 2.79 -4.27 1.90
CA LEU A 48 1.46 -4.56 2.44
C LEU A 48 1.51 -5.62 3.55
N PHE A 49 2.33 -6.65 3.37
CA PHE A 49 2.59 -7.67 4.38
C PHE A 49 3.15 -7.03 5.65
N ASP A 50 4.21 -6.24 5.50
CA ASP A 50 4.93 -5.58 6.61
C ASP A 50 4.00 -4.63 7.39
N ALA A 51 3.29 -3.74 6.67
CA ALA A 51 2.37 -2.79 7.29
C ALA A 51 1.21 -3.48 8.04
N LYS A 52 0.74 -4.62 7.54
CA LYS A 52 -0.32 -5.38 8.19
C LYS A 52 0.21 -6.18 9.38
N ALA A 53 1.39 -6.76 9.26
CA ALA A 53 2.09 -7.43 10.35
C ALA A 53 2.37 -6.47 11.52
N ASP A 54 2.83 -5.25 11.22
CA ASP A 54 3.08 -4.21 12.24
C ASP A 54 1.80 -3.80 12.98
N ARG A 55 0.69 -3.62 12.26
CA ARG A 55 -0.62 -3.35 12.88
C ARG A 55 -1.08 -4.48 13.79
N LEU A 56 -0.68 -5.71 13.49
CA LEU A 56 -0.92 -6.88 14.32
C LEU A 56 0.16 -7.10 15.38
N GLY A 57 1.11 -6.18 15.55
CA GLY A 57 2.14 -6.24 16.57
C GLY A 57 3.08 -7.44 16.43
N LEU A 58 3.32 -7.90 15.19
CA LEU A 58 4.28 -8.96 14.91
C LEU A 58 5.71 -8.43 14.97
N ASP A 59 6.58 -9.13 15.70
CA ASP A 59 8.00 -8.88 15.65
C ASP A 59 8.65 -9.45 14.37
N GLU A 60 9.92 -9.12 14.14
CA GLU A 60 10.62 -9.53 12.93
C GLU A 60 10.71 -11.06 12.78
N LEU A 61 10.94 -11.80 13.87
CA LEU A 61 11.06 -13.26 13.83
C LEU A 61 9.72 -13.89 13.43
N MET A 62 8.61 -13.41 13.99
CA MET A 62 7.28 -13.87 13.61
C MET A 62 6.96 -13.59 12.14
N LYS A 63 7.41 -12.45 11.59
CA LYS A 63 7.26 -12.14 10.16
C LYS A 63 8.01 -13.15 9.29
N ILE A 64 9.25 -13.46 9.65
CA ILE A 64 10.11 -14.40 8.94
C ILE A 64 9.50 -15.81 8.96
N ASP A 65 9.08 -16.28 10.13
CA ASP A 65 8.49 -17.61 10.29
C ASP A 65 7.22 -17.80 9.47
N GLN A 66 6.39 -16.77 9.38
CA GLN A 66 5.13 -16.84 8.66
C GLN A 66 5.26 -16.67 7.15
N LEU A 67 6.24 -15.90 6.69
CA LEU A 67 6.41 -15.52 5.28
C LEU A 67 6.34 -16.71 4.29
N PRO A 68 7.02 -17.86 4.51
CA PRO A 68 6.98 -18.99 3.59
C PRO A 68 5.57 -19.50 3.26
N SER A 69 4.62 -19.38 4.19
CA SER A 69 3.23 -19.83 3.99
C SER A 69 2.40 -18.96 3.02
N TYR A 70 2.93 -17.79 2.66
CA TYR A 70 2.31 -16.86 1.71
C TYR A 70 2.96 -16.89 0.32
N LEU A 71 4.12 -17.53 0.18
CA LEU A 71 4.89 -17.53 -1.05
C LEU A 71 4.68 -18.82 -1.85
N PRO A 72 4.91 -18.79 -3.18
CA PRO A 72 5.07 -19.99 -3.97
C PRO A 72 6.12 -20.94 -3.40
N VAL A 73 5.90 -22.25 -3.56
CA VAL A 73 6.72 -23.31 -2.93
C VAL A 73 8.22 -23.14 -3.22
N ASN A 74 8.59 -22.81 -4.44
CA ASN A 74 9.99 -22.58 -4.83
C ASN A 74 10.63 -21.39 -4.10
N MET A 75 9.89 -20.29 -3.92
CA MET A 75 10.37 -19.11 -3.18
C MET A 75 10.48 -19.42 -1.70
N ALA A 76 9.49 -20.11 -1.13
CA ALA A 76 9.49 -20.55 0.25
C ALA A 76 10.70 -21.45 0.56
N GLN A 77 10.96 -22.46 -0.28
CA GLN A 77 12.11 -23.35 -0.15
C GLN A 77 13.44 -22.60 -0.28
N TRP A 78 13.52 -21.62 -1.18
CA TRP A 78 14.72 -20.80 -1.35
C TRP A 78 15.05 -19.98 -0.10
N ILE A 79 14.05 -19.39 0.55
CA ILE A 79 14.25 -18.68 1.84
C ILE A 79 14.67 -19.66 2.92
N LEU A 80 13.94 -20.76 3.09
CA LEU A 80 14.17 -21.74 4.16
C LEU A 80 15.52 -22.47 4.06
N SER A 81 16.09 -22.58 2.86
CA SER A 81 17.39 -23.23 2.63
C SER A 81 18.59 -22.28 2.74
N ASN A 82 18.37 -20.97 2.85
CA ASN A 82 19.44 -19.97 2.86
C ASN A 82 19.66 -19.39 4.25
N SER A 83 20.66 -19.91 4.97
CA SER A 83 21.01 -19.49 6.33
C SER A 83 21.52 -18.04 6.44
N LEU A 84 21.85 -17.38 5.33
CA LEU A 84 22.26 -15.96 5.33
C LEU A 84 21.06 -15.00 5.42
N LEU A 85 19.84 -15.49 5.18
CA LEU A 85 18.59 -14.75 5.25
C LEU A 85 17.97 -14.83 6.65
N ASP A 86 18.72 -14.34 7.64
CA ASP A 86 18.43 -14.44 9.09
C ASP A 86 17.60 -13.27 9.66
N THR A 87 17.35 -12.24 8.86
CA THR A 87 16.72 -10.99 9.29
C THR A 87 15.70 -10.54 8.25
N TRP A 88 14.64 -9.88 8.72
CA TRP A 88 13.54 -9.43 7.87
C TRP A 88 14.04 -8.52 6.74
N THR A 89 14.96 -7.61 7.06
CA THR A 89 15.59 -6.70 6.10
C THR A 89 16.36 -7.45 5.01
N LYS A 90 17.17 -8.47 5.37
CA LYS A 90 17.91 -9.27 4.37
C LYS A 90 16.96 -10.06 3.47
N ILE A 91 15.90 -10.64 4.04
CA ILE A 91 14.89 -11.38 3.28
C ILE A 91 14.15 -10.47 2.30
N LYS A 92 13.63 -9.33 2.76
CA LYS A 92 12.96 -8.34 1.89
C LYS A 92 13.87 -7.92 0.74
N LYS A 93 15.12 -7.55 1.05
CA LYS A 93 16.09 -7.16 0.04
C LYS A 93 16.35 -8.26 -0.96
N ALA A 94 16.63 -9.48 -0.50
CA ALA A 94 16.92 -10.60 -1.39
C ALA A 94 15.74 -10.95 -2.30
N LEU A 95 14.50 -10.87 -1.78
CA LEU A 95 13.29 -11.08 -2.58
C LEU A 95 13.09 -9.99 -3.64
N ILE A 96 13.30 -8.73 -3.29
CA ILE A 96 13.19 -7.60 -4.22
C ILE A 96 14.30 -7.68 -5.28
N ASP A 97 15.53 -7.97 -4.89
CA ASP A 97 16.67 -8.07 -5.81
C ASP A 97 16.50 -9.25 -6.79
N THR A 98 15.88 -10.35 -6.35
CA THR A 98 15.73 -11.58 -7.16
C THR A 98 14.46 -11.59 -8.02
N PHE A 99 13.34 -11.12 -7.48
CA PHE A 99 12.00 -11.24 -8.09
C PHE A 99 11.33 -9.89 -8.36
N GLY A 100 11.95 -8.78 -7.94
CA GLY A 100 11.41 -7.44 -8.11
C GLY A 100 11.57 -6.90 -9.53
N ILE A 101 10.80 -5.86 -9.81
CA ILE A 101 10.89 -5.11 -11.07
C ILE A 101 11.95 -4.02 -10.88
N PRO A 102 12.92 -3.85 -11.80
CA PRO A 102 13.90 -2.78 -11.72
C PRO A 102 13.25 -1.41 -11.51
N VAL A 103 13.76 -0.61 -10.58
CA VAL A 103 13.18 0.68 -10.16
C VAL A 103 12.86 1.60 -11.35
N ALA A 104 13.79 1.72 -12.30
CA ALA A 104 13.61 2.54 -13.49
C ALA A 104 12.46 2.04 -14.36
N GLN A 105 12.35 0.73 -14.55
CA GLN A 105 11.28 0.09 -15.31
C GLN A 105 9.94 0.26 -14.59
N GLN A 106 9.88 0.02 -13.27
CA GLN A 106 8.65 0.16 -12.50
C GLN A 106 8.14 1.62 -12.51
N LYS A 107 9.05 2.59 -12.36
CA LYS A 107 8.71 4.03 -12.46
C LYS A 107 8.12 4.37 -13.82
N GLN A 108 8.70 3.85 -14.90
CA GLN A 108 8.20 4.07 -16.27
C GLN A 108 6.84 3.40 -16.48
N THR A 109 6.65 2.17 -16.01
CA THR A 109 5.38 1.45 -16.08
C THR A 109 4.28 2.18 -15.31
N CYS A 110 4.55 2.63 -14.08
CA CYS A 110 3.60 3.40 -13.29
C CYS A 110 3.21 4.69 -14.00
N ARG A 111 4.18 5.43 -14.55
CA ARG A 111 3.92 6.64 -15.33
C ARG A 111 3.01 6.34 -16.53
N ALA A 112 3.31 5.32 -17.32
CA ALA A 112 2.51 4.93 -18.47
C ALA A 112 1.08 4.52 -18.08
N LYS A 113 0.91 3.78 -16.97
CA LYS A 113 -0.41 3.44 -16.41
C LYS A 113 -1.20 4.69 -16.00
N LEU A 114 -0.55 5.65 -15.35
CA LEU A 114 -1.20 6.92 -14.97
C LEU A 114 -1.60 7.73 -16.20
N GLU A 115 -0.72 7.83 -17.20
CA GLU A 115 -0.97 8.58 -18.44
C GLU A 115 -2.04 7.94 -19.33
N SER A 116 -2.27 6.63 -19.23
CA SER A 116 -3.33 5.92 -19.96
C SER A 116 -4.67 5.87 -19.22
N LEU A 117 -4.66 6.12 -17.90
CA LEU A 117 -5.87 6.12 -17.09
C LEU A 117 -6.83 7.22 -17.54
N ARG A 118 -8.13 6.92 -17.61
CA ARG A 118 -9.18 7.90 -17.91
C ARG A 118 -10.31 7.74 -16.91
N GLN A 119 -10.82 8.87 -16.41
CA GLN A 119 -11.98 8.88 -15.52
C GLN A 119 -13.23 8.37 -16.24
N GLY A 120 -13.47 8.84 -17.47
CA GLY A 120 -14.70 8.52 -18.21
C GLY A 120 -15.95 8.86 -17.39
N ASN A 121 -16.77 7.86 -17.11
CA ASN A 121 -17.99 7.96 -16.32
C ASN A 121 -17.82 7.50 -14.87
N LEU A 122 -16.59 7.20 -14.43
CA LEU A 122 -16.34 6.78 -13.05
C LEU A 122 -16.55 7.97 -12.09
N PRO A 123 -17.25 7.75 -10.96
CA PRO A 123 -17.31 8.74 -9.89
C PRO A 123 -15.90 9.17 -9.45
N SER A 124 -15.71 10.44 -9.13
CA SER A 124 -14.39 11.00 -8.81
C SER A 124 -13.71 10.29 -7.65
N ARG A 125 -14.49 9.81 -6.68
CA ARG A 125 -13.98 9.02 -5.55
C ARG A 125 -13.38 7.68 -5.99
N GLN A 126 -14.02 7.00 -6.92
CA GLN A 126 -13.50 5.74 -7.48
C GLN A 126 -12.27 6.01 -8.36
N PHE A 127 -12.33 7.06 -9.19
CA PHE A 127 -11.20 7.45 -10.02
C PHE A 127 -9.98 7.87 -9.20
N LYS A 128 -10.16 8.64 -8.11
CA LYS A 128 -9.11 8.96 -7.14
C LYS A 128 -8.45 7.69 -6.60
N ALA A 129 -9.25 6.71 -6.17
CA ALA A 129 -8.75 5.45 -5.66
C ALA A 129 -7.94 4.65 -6.70
N SER A 130 -8.41 4.59 -7.96
CA SER A 130 -7.66 3.95 -9.04
C SER A 130 -6.33 4.64 -9.33
N PHE A 131 -6.32 5.97 -9.35
CA PHE A 131 -5.09 6.75 -9.56
C PHE A 131 -4.11 6.54 -8.40
N GLU A 132 -4.60 6.61 -7.16
CA GLU A 132 -3.80 6.41 -5.95
C GLU A 132 -3.20 5.00 -5.89
N ALA A 133 -3.96 3.97 -6.27
CA ALA A 133 -3.47 2.60 -6.32
C ALA A 133 -2.25 2.45 -7.25
N ILE A 134 -2.28 3.09 -8.42
CA ILE A 134 -1.13 3.10 -9.35
C ILE A 134 0.05 3.88 -8.76
N VAL A 135 -0.20 5.01 -8.08
CA VAL A 135 0.87 5.77 -7.41
C VAL A 135 1.54 4.94 -6.32
N GLN A 136 0.79 4.12 -5.58
CA GLN A 136 1.32 3.22 -4.56
C GLN A 136 2.18 2.09 -5.13
N GLU A 137 2.04 1.73 -6.41
CA GLU A 137 2.91 0.76 -7.07
C GLU A 137 4.35 1.27 -7.28
N LEU A 138 4.62 2.56 -7.05
CA LEU A 138 5.98 3.09 -7.09
C LEU A 138 6.85 2.46 -5.98
N PRO A 139 8.14 2.17 -6.27
CA PRO A 139 9.06 1.65 -5.26
C PRO A 139 9.18 2.55 -4.04
N GLU A 140 9.56 1.97 -2.91
CA GLU A 140 9.73 2.69 -1.66
C GLU A 140 10.77 3.82 -1.80
N GLY A 141 10.43 5.02 -1.31
CA GLY A 141 11.27 6.21 -1.43
C GLY A 141 11.32 6.82 -2.84
N VAL A 142 10.67 6.21 -3.84
CA VAL A 142 10.62 6.74 -5.21
C VAL A 142 9.30 7.45 -5.46
N THR A 143 9.37 8.69 -5.92
CA THR A 143 8.20 9.50 -6.25
C THR A 143 8.27 10.05 -7.67
N LEU A 144 7.09 10.33 -8.24
CA LEU A 144 6.97 11.20 -9.42
C LEU A 144 6.86 12.65 -8.94
N PRO A 145 7.35 13.64 -9.72
CA PRO A 145 7.19 15.05 -9.37
C PRO A 145 5.72 15.41 -9.14
N ALA A 146 5.43 16.19 -8.10
CA ALA A 146 4.07 16.56 -7.73
C ALA A 146 3.34 17.29 -8.88
N GLU A 147 4.05 18.17 -9.59
CA GLU A 147 3.53 18.87 -10.76
C GLU A 147 3.18 17.93 -11.91
N LEU A 148 4.00 16.90 -12.13
CA LEU A 148 3.74 15.87 -13.14
C LEU A 148 2.48 15.07 -12.77
N LEU A 149 2.38 14.60 -11.53
CA LEU A 149 1.19 13.87 -11.06
C LEU A 149 -0.07 14.73 -11.18
N ARG A 150 0.00 16.01 -10.83
CA ARG A 150 -1.09 16.97 -11.00
C ARG A 150 -1.51 17.09 -12.46
N SER A 151 -0.54 17.29 -13.36
CA SER A 151 -0.80 17.41 -14.79
C SER A 151 -1.45 16.15 -15.34
N ILE A 152 -0.93 14.96 -15.01
CA ILE A 152 -1.48 13.69 -15.48
C ILE A 152 -2.90 13.50 -14.94
N TYR A 153 -3.14 13.77 -13.65
CA TYR A 153 -4.47 13.64 -13.04
C TYR A 153 -5.49 14.52 -13.77
N MET A 154 -5.18 15.81 -13.95
CA MET A 154 -6.05 16.76 -14.65
C MET A 154 -6.32 16.33 -16.11
N CYS A 155 -5.31 15.82 -16.82
CA CYS A 155 -5.49 15.31 -18.18
C CYS A 155 -6.34 14.02 -18.25
N ALA A 156 -6.35 13.23 -17.19
CA ALA A 156 -7.09 11.97 -17.11
C ALA A 156 -8.54 12.16 -16.63
N MET A 157 -8.85 13.30 -16.01
CA MET A 157 -10.19 13.63 -15.52
C MET A 157 -11.23 13.76 -16.65
N ASN A 158 -12.50 13.65 -16.29
CA ASN A 158 -13.60 13.99 -17.17
C ASN A 158 -13.55 15.50 -17.50
N PRO A 159 -13.47 15.91 -18.79
CA PRO A 159 -13.32 17.32 -19.16
C PRO A 159 -14.44 18.22 -18.63
N ARG A 160 -15.69 17.74 -18.64
CA ARG A 160 -16.85 18.53 -18.16
C ARG A 160 -16.76 18.80 -16.65
N LEU A 161 -16.26 17.83 -15.89
CA LEU A 161 -16.03 18.01 -14.46
C LEU A 161 -14.85 18.95 -14.21
N LEU A 162 -13.76 18.79 -14.98
CA LEU A 162 -12.59 19.65 -14.88
C LEU A 162 -12.95 21.12 -15.12
N GLU A 163 -13.75 21.43 -16.15
CA GLU A 163 -14.23 22.78 -16.44
C GLU A 163 -14.96 23.43 -15.25
N LYS A 164 -15.73 22.66 -14.48
CA LYS A 164 -16.47 23.16 -13.31
C LYS A 164 -15.56 23.47 -12.12
N ILE A 165 -14.41 22.81 -12.01
CA ILE A 165 -13.51 22.96 -10.85
C ILE A 165 -12.23 23.74 -11.18
N ILE A 166 -11.88 23.95 -12.45
CA ILE A 166 -10.58 24.51 -12.86
C ILE A 166 -10.31 25.89 -12.26
N GLY A 167 -11.34 26.75 -12.20
CA GLY A 167 -11.24 28.08 -11.58
C GLY A 167 -11.01 28.06 -10.06
N GLN A 168 -11.18 26.90 -9.43
CA GLN A 168 -10.93 26.70 -8.00
C GLN A 168 -9.56 26.07 -7.74
N ILE A 169 -8.83 25.62 -8.76
CA ILE A 169 -7.54 24.94 -8.61
C ILE A 169 -6.42 25.98 -8.63
N SER A 170 -5.61 26.01 -7.57
CA SER A 170 -4.41 26.86 -7.52
C SER A 170 -3.26 26.24 -8.32
N SER A 171 -2.33 27.06 -8.80
CA SER A 171 -1.08 26.57 -9.40
C SER A 171 -0.26 25.70 -8.43
N SER A 172 -0.39 25.93 -7.12
CA SER A 172 0.26 25.16 -6.05
C SER A 172 -0.51 23.92 -5.61
N SER A 173 -1.69 23.65 -6.15
CA SER A 173 -2.51 22.49 -5.76
C SER A 173 -1.85 21.18 -6.18
N THR A 174 -1.88 20.16 -5.31
CA THR A 174 -1.46 18.80 -5.69
C THR A 174 -2.59 18.06 -6.40
N TRP A 175 -2.30 16.90 -7.00
CA TRP A 175 -3.34 16.04 -7.57
C TRP A 175 -4.40 15.61 -6.54
N ILE A 176 -4.02 15.47 -5.27
CA ILE A 176 -4.94 15.13 -4.16
C ILE A 176 -5.96 16.26 -3.97
N ASN A 177 -5.48 17.52 -3.95
CA ASN A 177 -6.36 18.68 -3.81
C ASN A 177 -7.33 18.81 -4.98
N VAL A 178 -6.88 18.50 -6.20
CA VAL A 178 -7.74 18.46 -7.39
C VAL A 178 -8.80 17.37 -7.25
N ALA A 179 -8.41 16.17 -6.82
CA ALA A 179 -9.32 15.05 -6.60
C ALA A 179 -10.39 15.38 -5.55
N ASP A 180 -10.01 16.01 -4.43
CA ASP A 180 -10.96 16.38 -3.37
C ASP A 180 -11.99 17.41 -3.84
N LYS A 181 -11.57 18.38 -4.67
CA LYS A 181 -12.50 19.33 -5.31
C LYS A 181 -13.44 18.64 -6.30
N ALA A 182 -12.93 17.68 -7.06
CA ALA A 182 -13.73 16.88 -7.99
C ALA A 182 -14.81 16.08 -7.25
N ILE A 183 -14.45 15.45 -6.12
CA ILE A 183 -15.38 14.71 -5.26
C ILE A 183 -16.46 15.64 -4.68
N ALA A 184 -16.07 16.80 -4.16
CA ALA A 184 -17.03 17.76 -3.63
C ALA A 184 -18.00 18.26 -4.72
N MET A 185 -17.51 18.46 -5.95
CA MET A 185 -18.34 18.84 -7.08
C MET A 185 -19.31 17.72 -7.50
N ASP A 186 -18.86 16.45 -7.53
CA ASP A 186 -19.75 15.31 -7.77
C ASP A 186 -20.89 15.26 -6.74
N GLU A 187 -20.59 15.49 -5.46
CA GLU A 187 -21.58 15.52 -4.38
C GLU A 187 -22.61 16.65 -4.57
N VAL A 188 -22.18 17.83 -5.02
CA VAL A 188 -23.09 18.95 -5.37
C VAL A 188 -23.98 18.58 -6.56
N LEU A 189 -23.41 17.95 -7.59
CA LEU A 189 -24.15 17.58 -8.80
C LEU A 189 -25.16 16.45 -8.54
N LEU A 190 -24.86 15.55 -7.61
CA LEU A 190 -25.82 14.55 -7.14
C LEU A 190 -26.97 15.16 -6.31
N ALA A 191 -26.68 16.22 -5.55
CA ALA A 191 -27.68 16.92 -4.73
C ALA A 191 -28.63 17.82 -5.55
N ASP A 192 -28.22 18.27 -6.75
CA ASP A 192 -29.06 19.07 -7.66
C ASP A 192 -29.23 18.39 -9.04
N PRO A 193 -30.37 17.70 -9.27
CA PRO A 193 -30.65 17.00 -10.53
C PRO A 193 -30.65 17.90 -11.77
N ARG A 194 -30.86 19.22 -11.61
CA ARG A 194 -30.84 20.17 -12.74
C ARG A 194 -29.42 20.43 -13.23
N LEU A 195 -28.42 20.31 -12.36
CA LEU A 195 -27.01 20.45 -12.71
C LEU A 195 -26.40 19.12 -13.22
N ALA A 196 -26.96 17.97 -12.81
CA ALA A 196 -26.53 16.64 -13.24
C ALA A 196 -26.75 16.37 -14.74
N ALA A 197 -27.80 16.93 -15.35
CA ALA A 197 -28.11 16.77 -16.77
C ALA A 197 -27.03 17.34 -17.72
N ALA A 198 -26.09 18.14 -17.21
CA ALA A 198 -24.96 18.67 -17.97
C ALA A 198 -23.71 17.77 -17.95
N LEU A 199 -23.72 16.65 -17.21
CA LEU A 199 -22.59 15.71 -17.12
C LEU A 199 -22.73 14.50 -18.05
N PHE A 200 -23.95 14.03 -18.32
CA PHE A 200 -24.23 12.86 -19.17
C PHE A 200 -24.45 13.20 -20.64
#